data_AF-A0ABD3V7M0-F1
#
_entry.id   AF-A0ABD3V7M0-F1
#
_cell.length_a   1.000
_cell.length_b   1.000
_cell.length_c   1.000
_cell.angle_alpha   90.00
_cell.angle_beta   90.00
_cell.angle_gamma   90.00
#
_symmetry.space_group_name_H-M   'P 1'
#
loop_
_entity.id
_entity.type
_entity.pdbx_description
1 polymer ?
#
loop_
_entity_poly.entity_id
_entity_poly.type
_entity_poly.pdbx_seq_one_letter_code
_entity_poly.pdbx_strand_id
1 'polypeptide(L)'
;MDFNKKHGEEKETYSPKRLKGVAVEIPGGKTYSPEELQYLVSDAELGKMSETLGRNWQLIGLSMGLESVDIEQCEESNPRSIQLQVYEMLRRWKKENSERATMCALIQAIKKNNASVSWRKVNDILNEHFSN
;
A
#
# COMPACT_ATOMS: atom_id res chain seq x y z
N MET A 1 -18.50 48.81 -32.54
CA MET A 1 -17.62 47.62 -32.53
C MET A 1 -17.78 46.99 -31.16
N ASP A 2 -18.58 45.92 -31.13
CA ASP A 2 -18.84 45.04 -29.98
C ASP A 2 -17.65 44.12 -29.66
N PHE A 3 -17.84 43.27 -28.64
CA PHE A 3 -16.98 42.20 -28.07
C PHE A 3 -16.01 42.71 -26.98
N ASN A 4 -16.13 42.40 -25.68
CA ASN A 4 -16.54 41.21 -24.90
C ASN A 4 -16.99 41.70 -23.51
N LYS A 5 -18.15 41.41 -22.91
CA LYS A 5 -18.80 40.17 -22.46
C LYS A 5 -17.94 39.16 -21.68
N LYS A 6 -18.02 39.27 -20.33
CA LYS A 6 -18.02 38.23 -19.26
C LYS A 6 -16.76 37.34 -19.14
N HIS A 7 -16.29 36.95 -17.96
CA HIS A 7 -17.01 36.33 -16.85
C HIS A 7 -16.26 36.57 -15.53
N GLY A 8 -17.03 36.86 -14.47
CA GLY A 8 -16.57 36.63 -13.11
C GLY A 8 -16.53 35.12 -12.88
N GLU A 9 -15.35 34.60 -12.61
CA GLU A 9 -15.18 33.25 -12.08
C GLU A 9 -15.44 33.30 -10.59
N GLU A 10 -16.64 32.85 -10.21
CA GLU A 10 -16.94 32.38 -8.87
C GLU A 10 -15.87 31.35 -8.50
N LYS A 11 -15.12 31.64 -7.43
CA LYS A 11 -14.28 30.65 -6.77
C LYS A 11 -15.21 29.64 -6.12
N GLU A 12 -15.64 28.64 -6.87
CA GLU A 12 -16.12 27.39 -6.30
C GLU A 12 -15.03 26.90 -5.35
N THR A 13 -15.31 27.01 -4.06
CA THR A 13 -14.55 26.33 -3.02
C THR A 13 -14.64 24.84 -3.33
N TYR A 14 -13.60 24.32 -3.99
CA TYR A 14 -13.39 22.89 -4.16
C TYR A 14 -13.14 22.30 -2.77
N SER A 15 -14.22 22.06 -2.04
CA SER A 15 -14.24 21.02 -1.02
C SER A 15 -14.13 19.72 -1.79
N PRO A 16 -13.01 18.97 -1.70
CA PRO A 16 -12.94 17.68 -2.36
C PRO A 16 -14.01 16.82 -1.71
N LYS A 17 -15.08 16.54 -2.45
CA LYS A 17 -16.05 15.51 -2.09
C LYS A 17 -15.21 14.28 -1.80
N ARG A 18 -15.17 13.82 -0.53
CA ARG A 18 -14.62 12.52 -0.17
C ARG A 18 -15.33 11.52 -1.07
N LEU A 19 -14.68 11.11 -2.15
CA LEU A 19 -15.07 9.93 -2.90
C LEU A 19 -15.01 8.82 -1.86
N LYS A 20 -16.17 8.27 -1.48
CA LYS A 20 -16.24 7.05 -0.66
C LYS A 20 -15.34 6.06 -1.38
N GLY A 21 -14.21 5.72 -0.75
CA GLY A 21 -13.21 4.90 -1.41
C GLY A 21 -13.82 3.56 -1.81
N VAL A 22 -13.47 3.04 -2.98
CA VAL A 22 -13.90 1.71 -3.42
C VAL A 22 -13.46 0.71 -2.37
N ALA A 23 -14.39 -0.11 -1.88
CA ALA A 23 -14.10 -1.09 -0.84
C ALA A 23 -12.92 -1.99 -1.25
N VAL A 24 -12.00 -2.23 -0.33
CA VAL A 24 -10.84 -3.07 -0.59
C VAL A 24 -11.24 -4.52 -0.40
N GLU A 25 -11.67 -5.18 -1.48
CA GLU A 25 -12.07 -6.59 -1.45
C GLU A 25 -10.86 -7.51 -1.21
N ILE A 26 -10.71 -8.10 -0.03
CA ILE A 26 -9.64 -9.06 0.22
C ILE A 26 -10.13 -10.45 -0.20
N PRO A 27 -9.47 -11.11 -1.18
CA PRO A 27 -9.89 -12.44 -1.63
C PRO A 27 -9.98 -13.45 -0.47
N GLY A 28 -11.13 -14.14 -0.38
CA GLY A 28 -11.36 -15.16 0.65
C GLY A 28 -11.47 -14.61 2.08
N GLY A 29 -11.70 -13.31 2.25
CA GLY A 29 -11.79 -12.63 3.53
C GLY A 29 -13.03 -11.74 3.68
N LYS A 30 -13.00 -10.88 4.70
CA LYS A 30 -13.96 -9.79 4.85
C LYS A 30 -13.61 -8.67 3.87
N THR A 31 -14.61 -7.91 3.48
CA THR A 31 -14.41 -6.64 2.79
C THR A 31 -14.11 -5.57 3.83
N TYR A 32 -13.05 -4.80 3.63
CA TYR A 32 -12.70 -3.67 4.47
C TYR A 32 -12.90 -2.37 3.68
N SER A 33 -13.42 -1.35 4.36
CA SER A 33 -13.39 0.00 3.82
C SER A 33 -11.95 0.53 3.82
N PRO A 34 -11.56 1.40 2.85
CA PRO A 34 -10.24 2.03 2.86
C PRO A 34 -9.94 2.78 4.16
N GLU A 35 -10.96 3.33 4.80
CA GLU A 35 -10.86 4.04 6.08
C GLU A 35 -10.45 3.11 7.23
N GLU A 36 -10.98 1.88 7.28
CA GLU A 36 -10.58 0.88 8.29
C GLU A 36 -9.12 0.45 8.13
N LEU A 37 -8.59 0.47 6.90
CA LEU A 37 -7.22 0.08 6.59
C LEU A 37 -6.23 1.25 6.60
N GLN A 38 -6.66 2.44 7.02
CA GLN A 38 -5.83 3.65 6.98
C GLN A 38 -4.82 3.72 8.14
N TYR A 39 -4.76 2.71 9.01
CA TYR A 39 -3.80 2.63 10.10
C TYR A 39 -2.37 2.33 9.59
N LEU A 40 -1.36 2.77 10.36
CA LEU A 40 0.04 2.55 10.05
C LEU A 40 0.43 1.10 10.28
N VAL A 41 1.10 0.49 9.29
CA VAL A 41 1.52 -0.91 9.42
C VAL A 41 2.64 -1.02 10.47
N SER A 42 2.46 -1.88 11.47
CA SER A 42 3.46 -2.16 12.49
C SER A 42 4.59 -3.04 11.94
N ASP A 43 5.76 -3.02 12.58
CA ASP A 43 6.89 -3.88 12.16
C ASP A 43 6.56 -5.38 12.29
N ALA A 44 5.73 -5.73 13.28
CA ALA A 44 5.22 -7.08 13.44
C ALA A 44 4.31 -7.51 12.26
N GLU A 45 3.43 -6.62 11.81
CA GLU A 45 2.62 -6.86 10.62
C GLU A 45 3.48 -6.92 9.35
N LEU A 46 4.51 -6.07 9.21
CA LEU A 46 5.45 -6.16 8.09
C LEU A 46 6.18 -7.52 8.07
N GLY A 47 6.59 -8.02 9.23
CA GLY A 47 7.20 -9.34 9.38
C GLY A 47 6.26 -10.43 8.86
N LYS A 48 5.00 -10.43 9.30
CA LYS A 48 4.00 -11.40 8.82
C LYS A 48 3.70 -11.23 7.33
N MET A 49 3.59 -9.99 6.84
CA MET A 49 3.37 -9.67 5.43
C MET A 49 4.51 -10.19 4.54
N SER A 50 5.75 -10.15 5.03
CA SER A 50 6.91 -10.67 4.29
C SER A 50 6.82 -12.17 3.99
N GLU A 51 6.11 -12.93 4.81
CA GLU A 51 5.84 -14.35 4.59
C GLU A 51 4.69 -14.61 3.60
N THR A 52 3.93 -13.57 3.28
CA THR A 52 2.79 -13.68 2.36
C THR A 52 3.18 -13.41 0.92
N LEU A 53 4.17 -12.54 0.70
CA LEU A 53 4.57 -12.06 -0.62
C LEU A 53 5.54 -13.04 -1.30
N GLY A 54 5.24 -13.35 -2.57
CA GLY A 54 6.02 -14.25 -3.41
C GLY A 54 7.06 -13.53 -4.28
N ARG A 55 7.47 -14.21 -5.36
CA ARG A 55 8.63 -13.86 -6.24
C ARG A 55 8.56 -12.52 -6.99
N ASN A 56 7.45 -11.79 -6.91
CA ASN A 56 7.27 -10.50 -7.62
C ASN A 56 7.28 -9.31 -6.65
N TRP A 57 7.85 -9.49 -5.45
CA TRP A 57 7.89 -8.45 -4.42
C TRP A 57 8.68 -7.20 -4.86
N GLN A 58 9.64 -7.36 -5.77
CA GLN A 58 10.42 -6.25 -6.33
C GLN A 58 9.52 -5.24 -7.05
N LEU A 59 8.57 -5.72 -7.86
CA LEU A 59 7.61 -4.86 -8.55
C LEU A 59 6.71 -4.11 -7.58
N ILE A 60 6.39 -4.73 -6.44
CA ILE A 60 5.63 -4.08 -5.37
C ILE A 60 6.46 -2.92 -4.81
N GLY A 61 7.71 -3.17 -4.40
CA GLY A 61 8.60 -2.13 -3.87
C GLY A 61 8.75 -0.94 -4.83
N LEU A 62 9.02 -1.21 -6.11
CA LEU A 62 9.10 -0.16 -7.15
C LEU A 62 7.79 0.63 -7.28
N SER A 63 6.64 -0.05 -7.27
CA SER A 63 5.34 0.62 -7.37
C SER A 63 4.99 1.48 -6.16
N MET A 64 5.65 1.24 -5.03
CA MET A 64 5.49 1.96 -3.78
C MET A 64 6.48 3.13 -3.64
N GLY A 65 7.31 3.37 -4.66
CA GLY A 65 8.21 4.51 -4.75
C GLY A 65 9.66 4.22 -4.40
N LEU A 66 10.03 2.97 -4.11
CA LEU A 66 11.43 2.59 -3.93
C LEU A 66 12.17 2.60 -5.27
N GLU A 67 13.47 2.88 -5.23
CA GLU A 67 14.31 2.85 -6.43
C GLU A 67 14.86 1.45 -6.69
N SER A 68 15.33 1.18 -7.92
CA SER A 68 15.95 -0.11 -8.25
C SER A 68 17.16 -0.42 -7.38
N VAL A 69 17.94 0.61 -7.01
CA VAL A 69 19.09 0.47 -6.11
C VAL A 69 18.67 -0.01 -4.72
N ASP A 70 17.49 0.38 -4.23
CA ASP A 70 16.97 -0.12 -2.96
C ASP A 70 16.60 -1.59 -3.03
N ILE A 71 15.98 -2.00 -4.14
CA ILE A 71 15.63 -3.40 -4.38
C ILE A 71 16.89 -4.27 -4.46
N GLU A 72 17.89 -3.85 -5.22
CA GLU A 72 19.18 -4.54 -5.34
C GLU A 72 19.85 -4.67 -3.98
N GLN A 73 19.87 -3.60 -3.18
CA GLN A 73 20.46 -3.65 -1.85
C GLN A 73 19.71 -4.58 -0.90
N CYS A 74 18.38 -4.69 -1.01
CA CYS A 74 17.60 -5.69 -0.27
C CYS A 74 17.99 -7.12 -0.63
N GLU A 75 18.19 -7.42 -1.91
CA GLU A 75 18.64 -8.73 -2.42
C GLU A 75 20.06 -9.07 -1.94
N GLU A 76 21.00 -8.14 -2.10
CA GLU A 76 22.41 -8.31 -1.70
C GLU A 76 22.58 -8.48 -0.20
N SER A 77 21.78 -7.78 0.61
CA SER A 77 21.84 -7.88 2.07
C SER A 77 21.31 -9.23 2.59
N ASN A 78 20.42 -9.87 1.84
CA ASN A 78 19.72 -11.09 2.28
C ASN A 78 19.68 -12.17 1.18
N PRO A 79 20.82 -12.61 0.62
CA PRO A 79 20.86 -13.39 -0.62
C PRO A 79 20.25 -14.80 -0.49
N ARG A 80 20.08 -15.31 0.74
CA ARG A 80 19.57 -16.66 1.01
C ARG A 80 18.12 -16.68 1.49
N SER A 81 17.49 -15.53 1.70
CA SER A 81 16.14 -15.47 2.27
C SER A 81 15.30 -14.40 1.61
N ILE A 82 14.43 -14.84 0.68
CA ILE A 82 13.44 -13.97 0.04
C ILE A 82 12.56 -13.30 1.10
N GLN A 83 12.20 -14.01 2.18
CA GLN A 83 11.41 -13.42 3.26
C GLN A 83 12.13 -12.20 3.88
N LEU A 84 13.43 -12.32 4.16
CA LEU A 84 14.20 -11.20 4.72
C LEU A 84 14.39 -10.07 3.70
N GLN A 85 14.56 -10.37 2.41
CA GLN A 85 14.59 -9.37 1.34
C GLN A 85 13.29 -8.56 1.31
N VAL A 86 12.15 -9.26 1.34
CA VAL A 86 10.81 -8.65 1.35
C VAL A 86 10.60 -7.81 2.62
N TYR A 87 10.97 -8.34 3.79
CA TYR A 87 10.84 -7.63 5.05
C TYR A 87 11.65 -6.33 5.05
N GLU A 88 12.90 -6.37 4.62
CA GLU A 88 13.74 -5.17 4.53
C GLU A 88 13.20 -4.17 3.50
N MET A 89 12.71 -4.64 2.35
CA MET A 89 12.03 -3.78 1.37
C MET A 89 10.81 -3.07 2.00
N LEU A 90 9.97 -3.81 2.71
CA LEU A 90 8.78 -3.26 3.37
C LEU A 90 9.15 -2.25 4.48
N ARG A 91 10.23 -2.49 5.23
CA ARG A 91 10.74 -1.54 6.23
C ARG A 91 11.26 -0.26 5.59
N ARG A 92 11.99 -0.35 4.48
CA ARG A 92 12.44 0.82 3.71
C ARG A 92 11.26 1.63 3.21
N TRP A 93 10.30 0.97 2.57
CA TRP A 93 9.06 1.62 2.12
C TRP A 93 8.37 2.36 3.27
N LYS A 94 8.21 1.70 4.43
CA LYS A 94 7.61 2.32 5.61
C LYS A 94 8.39 3.54 6.10
N LYS A 95 9.72 3.46 6.11
CA LYS A 95 10.59 4.57 6.51
C LYS A 95 10.43 5.78 5.59
N GLU A 96 10.42 5.57 4.28
CA GLU A 96 10.28 6.64 3.28
C GLU A 96 8.89 7.26 3.25
N ASN A 97 7.85 6.43 3.45
CA ASN A 97 6.47 6.89 3.38
C ASN A 97 5.90 7.34 4.73
N SER A 98 6.58 7.04 5.85
CA SER A 98 6.23 7.47 7.22
C SER A 98 4.73 7.36 7.51
N GLU A 99 4.01 8.48 7.63
CA GLU A 99 2.56 8.52 7.94
C GLU A 99 1.66 7.97 6.83
N ARG A 100 2.21 7.74 5.63
CA ARG A 100 1.49 7.17 4.48
C ARG A 100 1.70 5.66 4.33
N ALA A 101 2.52 5.06 5.19
CA ALA A 101 2.79 3.63 5.19
C ALA A 101 1.64 2.82 5.82
N THR A 102 0.46 2.89 5.19
CA THR A 102 -0.77 2.29 5.71
C THR A 102 -1.04 0.91 5.13
N MET A 103 -1.83 0.11 5.85
CA MET A 103 -2.23 -1.22 5.38
C MET A 103 -3.01 -1.12 4.06
N CYS A 104 -3.82 -0.08 3.90
CA CYS A 104 -4.54 0.22 2.68
C CYS A 104 -3.59 0.43 1.48
N ALA A 105 -2.53 1.22 1.65
CA ALA A 105 -1.54 1.46 0.60
C ALA A 105 -0.80 0.17 0.20
N LEU A 106 -0.44 -0.65 1.20
CA LEU A 106 0.21 -1.93 0.98
C LEU A 106 -0.67 -2.89 0.17
N ILE A 107 -1.92 -3.10 0.56
CA ILE A 107 -2.85 -4.00 -0.14
C ILE A 107 -3.13 -3.51 -1.57
N GLN A 108 -3.28 -2.19 -1.76
CA GLN A 108 -3.46 -1.62 -3.10
C GLN A 108 -2.26 -1.88 -4.00
N ALA A 109 -1.03 -1.72 -3.49
CA ALA A 109 0.19 -2.03 -4.24
C ALA A 109 0.25 -3.52 -4.61
N ILE A 110 -0.08 -4.42 -3.69
CA ILE A 110 -0.10 -5.87 -3.94
C ILE A 110 -1.09 -6.23 -5.05
N LYS A 111 -2.31 -5.68 -4.98
CA LYS A 111 -3.36 -5.90 -5.99
C LYS A 111 -2.95 -5.35 -7.35
N LYS A 112 -2.43 -4.12 -7.39
CA LYS A 112 -2.04 -3.45 -8.63
C LYS A 112 -0.98 -4.24 -9.41
N ASN A 113 -0.04 -4.86 -8.71
CA ASN A 113 1.06 -5.61 -9.33
C ASN A 113 0.74 -7.11 -9.53
N ASN A 114 -0.50 -7.54 -9.23
CA ASN A 114 -0.93 -8.93 -9.29
C ASN A 114 0.08 -9.88 -8.61
N ALA A 115 0.62 -9.43 -7.48
CA ALA A 115 1.67 -10.18 -6.81
C ALA A 115 1.11 -11.49 -6.26
N SER A 116 1.92 -12.56 -6.37
CA SER A 116 1.60 -13.81 -5.70
C SER A 116 1.61 -13.55 -4.20
N VAL A 117 0.43 -13.63 -3.57
CA VAL A 117 0.23 -13.39 -2.15
C VAL A 117 -0.67 -14.45 -1.54
N SER A 118 -0.35 -14.89 -0.33
CA SER A 118 -1.26 -15.73 0.45
C SER A 118 -2.35 -14.88 1.10
N TRP A 119 -3.47 -14.69 0.41
CA TRP A 119 -4.60 -13.92 0.95
C TRP A 119 -5.18 -14.48 2.25
N ARG A 120 -5.06 -15.79 2.49
CA ARG A 120 -5.41 -16.39 3.80
C ARG A 120 -4.59 -15.76 4.93
N LYS A 121 -3.26 -15.73 4.79
CA LYS A 121 -2.38 -15.11 5.80
C LYS A 121 -2.65 -13.62 5.94
N VAL A 122 -2.94 -12.91 4.85
CA VAL A 122 -3.33 -11.49 4.90
C VAL A 122 -4.60 -11.31 5.75
N ASN A 123 -5.61 -12.16 5.58
CA ASN A 123 -6.81 -12.13 6.40
C ASN A 123 -6.53 -12.44 7.87
N ASP A 124 -5.62 -13.38 8.16
CA ASP A 124 -5.24 -13.69 9.55
C ASP A 124 -4.61 -12.46 10.22
N ILE A 125 -3.70 -11.77 9.52
CA ILE A 125 -3.06 -10.52 10.01
C ILE A 125 -4.13 -9.45 10.31
N LEU A 126 -5.07 -9.22 9.38
CA LEU A 126 -6.12 -8.23 9.57
C LEU A 126 -7.08 -8.60 10.71
N ASN A 127 -7.48 -9.87 10.80
CA ASN A 127 -8.34 -10.34 11.88
C ASN A 127 -7.66 -10.18 13.24
N GLU A 128 -6.37 -10.51 13.37
CA GLU A 128 -5.60 -10.29 14.59
C GLU A 128 -5.50 -8.81 14.95
N HIS A 129 -5.34 -7.92 13.96
CA HIS A 129 -5.32 -6.47 14.19
C HIS A 129 -6.64 -5.96 14.77
N PHE A 130 -7.78 -6.34 14.18
CA PHE A 130 -9.10 -5.86 14.60
C PHE A 130 -9.72 -6.63 15.78
N SER A 131 -9.07 -7.70 16.26
CA SER A 131 -9.56 -8.47 17.42
C SER A 131 -8.92 -8.04 18.74
N ASN A 132 -7.87 -7.23 18.70
CA ASN A 132 -7.21 -6.63 19.86
C ASN A 132 -7.74 -5.22 20.14
#